data_AF-A0A9X5RM86-F1
#
_entry.id   AF-A0A9X5RM86-F1
#
_cell.length_a   1.000
_cell.length_b   1.000
_cell.length_c   1.000
_cell.angle_alpha   90.00
_cell.angle_beta   90.00
_cell.angle_gamma   90.00
#
_symmetry.space_group_name_H-M   'P 1'
#
loop_
_entity.id
_entity.type
_entity.pdbx_description
1 polymer ?
#
loop_
_entity_poly.entity_id
_entity_poly.type
_entity_poly.pdbx_seq_one_letter_code
_entity_poly.pdbx_strand_id
1 'polypeptide(L)'
;MKYQAVVDMTKLNKNVFTYKRIGKDANGKDVEVFVEHVPYKEKELSFTDPDKQLNTTTGNIVKNVDGDKILGGTLWHGTKVLDETGNDVTQFNSNFISLAKFDDKSNKYEFFNSETGQSRGDYGYFDVVHENKIRAHVSIGNNKYGAALELTELNKNKFTYKRTGKDQAGKDITIFVEHEPYKGDMKPQFSF
;
A
#
# COMPACT_ATOMS: atom_id res chain seq x y z
N MET A 1 8.11 -11.22 12.26
CA MET A 1 7.00 -10.70 13.08
C MET A 1 5.86 -10.25 12.17
N LYS A 2 4.59 -10.40 12.56
CA LYS A 2 3.42 -9.95 11.79
C LYS A 2 2.86 -8.66 12.41
N TYR A 3 3.46 -7.51 12.08
CA TYR A 3 3.06 -6.22 12.63
C TYR A 3 3.31 -5.08 11.64
N GLN A 4 2.73 -3.93 11.94
CA GLN A 4 2.91 -2.65 11.28
C GLN A 4 3.05 -1.56 12.35
N ALA A 5 3.71 -0.46 12.00
CA ALA A 5 3.83 0.69 12.89
C ALA A 5 3.81 1.98 12.07
N VAL A 6 3.15 2.99 12.60
CA VAL A 6 3.24 4.38 12.16
C VAL A 6 3.77 5.17 13.35
N VAL A 7 4.84 5.94 13.12
CA VAL A 7 5.51 6.73 14.15
C VAL A 7 5.79 8.12 13.60
N ASP A 8 5.71 9.13 14.47
CA ASP A 8 5.99 10.49 14.07
C ASP A 8 7.50 10.74 14.11
N MET A 9 8.06 11.11 12.97
CA MET A 9 9.46 11.51 12.89
C MET A 9 9.64 12.92 13.47
N THR A 10 10.57 13.06 14.42
CA THR A 10 10.80 14.31 15.16
C THR A 10 12.13 14.96 14.79
N LYS A 11 13.09 14.16 14.33
CA LYS A 11 14.40 14.63 13.85
C LYS A 11 14.95 13.68 12.80
N LEU A 12 15.43 14.21 11.68
CA LEU A 12 16.13 13.44 10.66
C LEU A 12 17.24 14.27 10.04
N ASN A 13 18.49 13.87 10.28
CA ASN A 13 19.67 14.41 9.62
C ASN A 13 20.80 13.38 9.60
N LYS A 14 21.96 13.75 9.03
CA LYS A 14 23.11 12.85 8.86
C LYS A 14 23.65 12.23 10.15
N ASN A 15 23.42 12.88 11.29
CA ASN A 15 23.99 12.47 12.58
C ASN A 15 22.96 11.76 13.47
N VAL A 16 21.67 11.97 13.22
CA VAL A 16 20.62 11.47 14.11
C VAL A 16 19.28 11.32 13.39
N PHE A 17 18.59 10.23 13.73
CA PHE A 17 17.19 10.00 13.42
C PHE A 17 16.42 9.69 14.71
N THR A 18 15.36 10.45 14.96
CA THR A 18 14.50 10.30 16.15
C THR A 18 13.04 10.26 15.74
N TYR A 19 12.31 9.31 16.30
CA TYR A 19 10.85 9.24 16.20
C TYR A 19 10.23 9.11 17.58
N LYS A 20 8.95 9.44 17.71
CA LYS A 20 8.19 9.29 18.96
C LYS A 20 7.17 8.14 18.86
N ARG A 21 6.95 7.45 19.97
CA ARG A 21 6.00 6.33 20.09
C ARG A 21 5.51 6.20 21.54
N ILE A 22 4.47 5.39 21.75
CA ILE A 22 4.12 4.93 23.11
C ILE A 22 5.17 3.91 23.57
N GLY A 23 5.72 4.15 24.75
CA GLY A 23 6.64 3.29 25.50
C GLY A 23 6.22 3.19 26.96
N LYS A 24 7.15 2.77 27.83
CA LYS A 24 6.90 2.56 29.26
C LYS A 24 7.86 3.40 30.10
N ASP A 25 7.36 4.00 31.17
CA ASP A 25 8.20 4.64 32.20
C ASP A 25 8.78 3.62 33.19
N ALA A 26 9.56 4.09 34.18
CA ALA A 26 10.16 3.24 35.20
C ALA A 26 9.14 2.47 36.07
N ASN A 27 7.88 2.91 36.10
CA ASN A 27 6.78 2.27 36.82
C ASN A 27 5.91 1.38 35.90
N GLY A 28 6.27 1.24 34.62
CA GLY A 28 5.51 0.47 33.64
C GLY A 28 4.25 1.17 33.11
N LYS A 29 4.11 2.49 33.32
CA LYS A 29 3.00 3.29 32.77
C LYS A 29 3.27 3.66 31.32
N ASP A 30 2.21 3.69 30.50
CA ASP A 30 2.30 4.19 29.13
C ASP A 30 2.62 5.68 29.10
N VAL A 31 3.68 6.02 28.36
CA VAL A 31 4.14 7.40 28.14
C VAL A 31 4.65 7.57 26.71
N GLU A 32 4.60 8.79 26.19
CA GLU A 32 5.28 9.12 24.93
C GLU A 32 6.79 9.12 25.16
N VAL A 33 7.53 8.36 24.34
CA VAL A 33 8.98 8.27 24.37
C VAL A 33 9.57 8.65 23.03
N PHE A 34 10.78 9.21 23.07
CA PHE A 34 11.56 9.55 21.89
C PHE A 34 12.67 8.52 21.71
N VAL A 35 12.69 7.84 20.58
CA VAL A 35 13.68 6.79 20.28
C VAL A 35 14.71 7.38 19.33
N GLU A 36 15.87 7.74 19.86
CA GLU A 36 16.98 8.32 19.12
C GLU A 36 17.92 7.24 18.55
N HIS A 37 18.36 7.44 17.32
CA HIS A 37 19.32 6.59 16.63
C HIS A 37 20.45 7.45 16.08
N VAL A 38 21.67 6.96 16.22
CA VAL A 38 22.88 7.55 15.63
C VAL A 38 23.52 6.55 14.65
N PRO A 39 24.34 7.01 13.68
CA PRO A 39 25.02 6.10 12.75
C PRO A 39 25.85 5.02 13.45
N TYR A 40 25.58 3.76 13.13
CA TYR A 40 26.34 2.60 13.61
C TYR A 40 27.67 2.44 12.85
N LYS A 41 28.77 2.19 13.56
CA LYS A 41 30.13 2.20 12.97
C LYS A 41 31.00 0.98 13.34
N GLU A 42 30.51 0.04 14.13
CA GLU A 42 31.37 -1.03 14.65
C GLU A 42 31.54 -2.20 13.67
N LYS A 43 30.48 -2.57 12.96
CA LYS A 43 30.47 -3.70 12.03
C LYS A 43 29.69 -3.39 10.78
N GLU A 44 30.12 -3.98 9.67
CA GLU A 44 29.34 -4.01 8.46
C GLU A 44 28.09 -4.88 8.67
N LEU A 45 26.95 -4.36 8.24
CA LEU A 45 25.67 -5.05 8.32
C LEU A 45 25.26 -5.45 6.90
N SER A 46 24.78 -6.68 6.74
CA SER A 46 24.19 -7.19 5.50
C SER A 46 22.78 -7.70 5.76
N PHE A 47 21.92 -7.62 4.74
CA PHE A 47 20.61 -8.28 4.81
C PHE A 47 20.80 -9.79 4.86
N THR A 48 20.02 -10.46 5.72
CA THR A 48 20.04 -11.93 5.84
C THR A 48 19.47 -12.60 4.60
N ASP A 49 18.36 -12.07 4.09
CA ASP A 49 17.70 -12.58 2.90
C ASP A 49 18.10 -11.76 1.68
N PRO A 50 18.28 -12.39 0.51
CA PRO A 50 18.47 -11.68 -0.74
C PRO A 50 17.23 -10.86 -1.09
N ASP A 51 17.42 -9.87 -1.96
CA ASP A 51 16.32 -9.05 -2.43
C ASP A 51 15.26 -9.88 -3.19
N LYS A 52 14.00 -9.47 -3.09
CA LYS A 52 12.89 -10.19 -3.70
C LYS A 52 12.94 -10.06 -5.22
N GLN A 53 12.82 -11.18 -5.91
CA GLN A 53 12.66 -11.22 -7.36
C GLN A 53 11.22 -10.89 -7.74
N LEU A 54 10.98 -9.67 -8.22
CA LEU A 54 9.66 -9.18 -8.64
C LEU A 54 9.59 -9.11 -10.16
N ASN A 55 9.38 -10.26 -10.79
CA ASN A 55 9.47 -10.39 -12.25
C ASN A 55 8.10 -10.47 -12.94
N THR A 56 7.00 -10.41 -12.17
CA THR A 56 5.67 -10.55 -12.75
C THR A 56 5.28 -9.26 -13.48
N THR A 57 4.83 -9.38 -14.72
CA THR A 57 4.29 -8.26 -15.48
C THR A 57 3.04 -8.68 -16.27
N THR A 58 2.03 -7.82 -16.25
CA THR A 58 0.81 -7.92 -17.06
C THR A 58 0.71 -6.77 -18.06
N GLY A 59 1.60 -5.78 -17.96
CA GLY A 59 1.58 -4.57 -18.78
C GLY A 59 2.78 -3.68 -18.51
N ASN A 60 2.76 -2.46 -19.07
CA ASN A 60 3.87 -1.53 -18.91
C ASN A 60 3.96 -1.00 -17.46
N ILE A 61 5.17 -1.00 -16.90
CA ILE A 61 5.50 -0.37 -15.61
C ILE A 61 6.38 0.84 -15.90
N VAL A 62 5.82 2.03 -15.76
CA VAL A 62 6.53 3.28 -15.88
C VAL A 62 7.53 3.38 -14.73
N LYS A 63 8.83 3.54 -15.03
CA LYS A 63 9.91 3.64 -14.03
C LYS A 63 10.54 5.03 -13.92
N ASN A 64 10.30 5.90 -14.88
CA ASN A 64 10.88 7.25 -14.94
C ASN A 64 9.97 8.33 -14.31
N VAL A 65 8.83 7.93 -13.77
CA VAL A 65 7.92 8.78 -13.01
C VAL A 65 7.70 8.10 -11.67
N ASP A 66 7.76 8.87 -10.60
CA ASP A 66 7.43 8.44 -9.25
C ASP A 66 6.03 7.81 -9.22
N GLY A 67 5.93 6.57 -8.74
CA GLY A 67 4.69 5.80 -8.72
C GLY A 67 3.60 6.45 -7.87
N ASP A 68 3.98 7.16 -6.81
CA ASP A 68 3.03 7.90 -5.96
C ASP A 68 2.33 8.99 -6.76
N LYS A 69 3.06 9.67 -7.66
CA LYS A 69 2.48 10.69 -8.55
C LYS A 69 1.56 10.09 -9.59
N ILE A 70 1.84 8.88 -10.07
CA ILE A 70 0.95 8.16 -11.00
C ILE A 70 -0.36 7.82 -10.28
N LEU A 71 -0.29 7.25 -9.08
CA LEU A 71 -1.47 6.87 -8.31
C LEU A 71 -2.26 8.09 -7.81
N GLY A 72 -1.59 9.15 -7.36
CA GLY A 72 -2.22 10.39 -6.88
C GLY A 72 -2.82 11.26 -7.98
N GLY A 73 -2.51 11.00 -9.26
CA GLY A 73 -2.98 11.81 -10.39
C GLY A 73 -4.46 11.68 -10.72
N THR A 74 -5.16 10.67 -10.20
CA THR A 74 -6.59 10.43 -10.45
C THR A 74 -7.22 9.61 -9.32
N LEU A 75 -8.55 9.61 -9.25
CA LEU A 75 -9.28 8.54 -8.58
C LEU A 75 -9.19 7.27 -9.43
N TRP A 76 -9.15 6.12 -8.78
CA TRP A 76 -9.03 4.82 -9.43
C TRP A 76 -10.20 3.93 -9.08
N HIS A 77 -10.72 3.17 -10.04
CA HIS A 77 -11.75 2.18 -9.81
C HIS A 77 -11.21 0.80 -10.17
N GLY A 78 -11.32 -0.16 -9.25
CA GLY A 78 -11.08 -1.57 -9.57
C GLY A 78 -12.06 -2.01 -10.66
N THR A 79 -11.57 -2.54 -11.76
CA THR A 79 -12.41 -2.90 -12.92
C THR A 79 -12.58 -4.39 -13.06
N LYS A 80 -11.51 -5.16 -12.89
CA LYS A 80 -11.49 -6.62 -13.08
C LYS A 80 -10.52 -7.30 -12.13
N VAL A 81 -10.82 -8.55 -11.82
CA VAL A 81 -9.90 -9.49 -11.19
C VAL A 81 -9.70 -10.67 -12.13
N LEU A 82 -8.46 -10.89 -12.56
CA LEU A 82 -8.09 -11.97 -13.48
C LEU A 82 -7.26 -13.03 -12.77
N ASP A 83 -7.39 -14.28 -13.16
CA ASP A 83 -6.44 -15.35 -12.78
C ASP A 83 -5.17 -15.34 -13.67
N GLU A 84 -4.21 -16.23 -13.40
CA GLU A 84 -2.96 -16.34 -14.17
C GLU A 84 -3.13 -16.71 -15.65
N THR A 85 -4.30 -17.24 -16.02
CA THR A 85 -4.63 -17.56 -17.42
C THR A 85 -5.45 -16.46 -18.10
N GLY A 86 -5.79 -15.39 -17.37
CA GLY A 86 -6.58 -14.26 -17.86
C GLY A 86 -8.10 -14.46 -17.76
N ASN A 87 -8.59 -15.48 -17.07
CA ASN A 87 -10.03 -15.63 -16.85
C ASN A 87 -10.53 -14.61 -15.85
N ASP A 88 -11.73 -14.07 -16.09
CA ASP A 88 -12.39 -13.15 -15.18
C ASP A 88 -12.95 -13.90 -13.96
N VAL A 89 -12.38 -13.60 -12.78
CA VAL A 89 -12.79 -14.14 -11.48
C VAL A 89 -13.30 -13.04 -10.55
N THR A 90 -13.72 -11.89 -11.10
CA THR A 90 -14.17 -10.71 -10.35
C THR A 90 -15.32 -11.03 -9.39
N GLN A 91 -16.27 -11.85 -9.82
CA GLN A 91 -17.43 -12.24 -9.00
C GLN A 91 -17.04 -12.88 -7.67
N PHE A 92 -15.91 -13.61 -7.62
CA PHE A 92 -15.43 -14.31 -6.43
C PHE A 92 -14.48 -13.45 -5.57
N ASN A 93 -14.11 -12.27 -6.06
CA ASN A 93 -13.11 -11.38 -5.49
C ASN A 93 -13.60 -9.92 -5.39
N SER A 94 -14.92 -9.72 -5.38
CA SER A 94 -15.55 -8.40 -5.40
C SER A 94 -15.14 -7.51 -4.23
N ASN A 95 -14.69 -8.10 -3.11
CA ASN A 95 -14.16 -7.38 -1.97
C ASN A 95 -12.89 -6.57 -2.30
N PHE A 96 -12.16 -6.88 -3.38
CA PHE A 96 -11.00 -6.11 -3.85
C PHE A 96 -11.38 -4.95 -4.78
N ILE A 97 -12.62 -4.90 -5.25
CA ILE A 97 -13.11 -3.79 -6.07
C ILE A 97 -13.48 -2.63 -5.16
N SER A 98 -12.83 -1.49 -5.37
CA SER A 98 -13.08 -0.24 -4.62
C SER A 98 -12.90 0.96 -5.53
N LEU A 99 -13.48 2.09 -5.13
CA LEU A 99 -13.00 3.40 -5.54
C LEU A 99 -11.83 3.76 -4.62
N ALA A 100 -10.65 4.02 -5.17
CA ALA A 100 -9.43 4.30 -4.42
C ALA A 100 -8.96 5.73 -4.67
N LYS A 101 -8.60 6.40 -3.58
CA LYS A 101 -7.97 7.73 -3.59
C LYS A 101 -6.59 7.63 -2.98
N PHE A 102 -5.62 8.24 -3.64
CA PHE A 102 -4.23 8.36 -3.21
C PHE A 102 -3.84 9.83 -3.24
N ASP A 103 -3.01 10.27 -2.29
CA ASP A 103 -2.40 11.60 -2.27
C ASP A 103 -0.88 11.48 -2.13
N ASP A 104 -0.16 11.97 -3.14
CA ASP A 104 1.31 11.86 -3.25
C ASP A 104 2.06 12.86 -2.34
N LYS A 105 1.35 13.80 -1.71
CA LYS A 105 1.95 14.81 -0.82
C LYS A 105 1.94 14.39 0.64
N SER A 106 0.86 13.76 1.08
CA SER A 106 0.73 13.27 2.46
C SER A 106 0.85 11.76 2.57
N ASN A 107 1.09 11.04 1.47
CA ASN A 107 1.09 9.58 1.40
C ASN A 107 -0.21 8.95 1.88
N LYS A 108 -1.34 9.68 1.85
CA LYS A 108 -2.63 9.18 2.35
C LYS A 108 -3.31 8.35 1.27
N TYR A 109 -3.91 7.24 1.67
CA TYR A 109 -4.85 6.50 0.84
C TYR A 109 -6.16 6.25 1.58
N GLU A 110 -7.22 6.05 0.81
CA GLU A 110 -8.49 5.54 1.33
C GLU A 110 -9.26 4.78 0.24
N PHE A 111 -9.90 3.69 0.66
CA PHE A 111 -10.80 2.91 -0.18
C PHE A 111 -12.26 3.20 0.17
N PHE A 112 -13.04 3.47 -0.87
CA PHE A 112 -14.45 3.79 -0.83
C PHE A 112 -15.25 2.72 -1.55
N ASN A 113 -16.50 2.54 -1.15
CA ASN A 113 -17.47 1.76 -1.90
C ASN A 113 -17.71 2.43 -3.27
N SER A 114 -17.63 1.67 -4.35
CA SER A 114 -17.72 2.18 -5.73
C SER A 114 -19.13 2.58 -6.16
N GLU A 115 -20.16 2.15 -5.44
CA GLU A 115 -21.57 2.48 -5.70
C GLU A 115 -22.03 3.70 -4.87
N THR A 116 -21.60 3.78 -3.61
CA THR A 116 -22.10 4.80 -2.66
C THR A 116 -21.11 5.93 -2.39
N GLY A 117 -19.83 5.75 -2.72
CA GLY A 117 -18.76 6.70 -2.42
C GLY A 117 -18.41 6.80 -0.93
N GLN A 118 -19.04 5.97 -0.07
CA GLN A 118 -18.76 5.94 1.36
C GLN A 118 -17.45 5.23 1.65
N SER A 119 -16.72 5.71 2.65
CA SER A 119 -15.50 5.05 3.12
C SER A 119 -15.77 3.60 3.51
N ARG A 120 -14.85 2.70 3.18
CA ARG A 120 -14.86 1.31 3.65
C ARG A 120 -14.24 1.16 5.05
N GLY A 121 -13.77 2.26 5.66
CA GLY A 121 -12.99 2.24 6.88
C GLY A 121 -11.60 1.62 6.71
N ASP A 122 -11.10 1.58 5.46
CA ASP A 122 -9.76 1.12 5.09
C ASP A 122 -9.00 2.32 4.51
N TYR A 123 -8.17 2.90 5.35
CA TYR A 123 -7.43 4.12 5.09
C TYR A 123 -6.16 4.16 5.92
N GLY A 124 -5.19 4.94 5.45
CA GLY A 124 -3.92 5.13 6.13
C GLY A 124 -2.85 5.59 5.15
N TYR A 125 -1.65 5.06 5.28
CA TYR A 125 -0.50 5.55 4.50
C TYR A 125 -0.07 4.54 3.44
N PHE A 126 0.30 5.02 2.26
CA PHE A 126 0.80 4.21 1.15
C PHE A 126 2.11 4.79 0.58
N ASP A 127 2.86 3.93 -0.09
CA ASP A 127 4.05 4.29 -0.86
C ASP A 127 4.22 3.30 -2.02
N VAL A 128 4.74 3.75 -3.15
CA VAL A 128 5.13 2.94 -4.30
C VAL A 128 6.65 2.81 -4.34
N VAL A 129 7.14 1.67 -3.87
CA VAL A 129 8.57 1.43 -3.63
C VAL A 129 9.17 0.43 -4.62
N HIS A 130 10.48 0.26 -4.53
CA HIS A 130 11.25 -0.74 -5.29
C HIS A 130 11.08 -0.55 -6.81
N GLU A 131 11.47 0.63 -7.32
CA GLU A 131 11.35 0.98 -8.74
C GLU A 131 9.93 0.76 -9.33
N ASN A 132 8.92 1.19 -8.58
CA ASN A 132 7.51 1.05 -8.94
C ASN A 132 6.99 -0.40 -9.03
N LYS A 133 7.65 -1.34 -8.36
CA LYS A 133 7.24 -2.75 -8.34
C LYS A 133 6.45 -3.17 -7.11
N ILE A 134 6.38 -2.35 -6.06
CA ILE A 134 5.58 -2.65 -4.89
C ILE A 134 4.70 -1.45 -4.57
N ARG A 135 3.39 -1.67 -4.45
CA ARG A 135 2.51 -0.77 -3.70
C ARG A 135 2.42 -1.28 -2.27
N ALA A 136 3.00 -0.54 -1.33
CA ALA A 136 2.90 -0.83 0.08
C ALA A 136 1.83 0.07 0.72
N HIS A 137 1.08 -0.45 1.67
CA HIS A 137 0.16 0.36 2.45
C HIS A 137 -0.06 -0.19 3.86
N VAL A 138 -0.42 0.71 4.77
CA VAL A 138 -0.77 0.40 6.16
C VAL A 138 -2.13 0.99 6.48
N SER A 139 -3.09 0.12 6.80
CA SER A 139 -4.40 0.55 7.28
C SER A 139 -4.33 0.86 8.77
N ILE A 140 -4.77 2.07 9.11
CA ILE A 140 -4.97 2.54 10.49
C ILE A 140 -6.46 2.65 10.85
N GLY A 141 -7.35 2.30 9.92
CA GLY A 141 -8.80 2.35 10.10
C GLY A 141 -9.36 1.18 10.90
N ASN A 142 -10.57 0.73 10.53
CA ASN A 142 -11.34 -0.27 11.29
C ASN A 142 -10.59 -1.59 11.43
N ASN A 143 -9.93 -2.03 10.36
CA ASN A 143 -9.10 -3.22 10.33
C ASN A 143 -7.64 -2.83 10.15
N LYS A 144 -6.81 -3.07 11.17
CA LYS A 144 -5.37 -2.78 11.13
C LYS A 144 -4.64 -3.90 10.42
N TYR A 145 -4.11 -3.62 9.23
CA TYR A 145 -3.22 -4.52 8.52
C TYR A 145 -2.18 -3.75 7.70
N GLY A 146 -1.14 -4.44 7.23
CA GLY A 146 -0.21 -3.93 6.24
C GLY A 146 -0.19 -4.84 5.02
N ALA A 147 0.09 -4.27 3.85
CA ALA A 147 0.29 -5.02 2.62
C ALA A 147 1.50 -4.47 1.86
N ALA A 148 2.20 -5.37 1.17
CA ALA A 148 3.22 -5.06 0.18
C ALA A 148 2.90 -5.89 -1.06
N LEU A 149 2.26 -5.26 -2.04
CA LEU A 149 1.68 -5.94 -3.21
C LEU A 149 2.56 -5.69 -4.43
N GLU A 150 2.95 -6.76 -5.13
CA GLU A 150 3.70 -6.63 -6.38
C GLU A 150 2.82 -5.96 -7.44
N LEU A 151 3.28 -4.83 -7.99
CA LEU A 151 2.70 -4.19 -9.15
C LEU A 151 3.16 -4.92 -10.42
N THR A 152 2.20 -5.26 -11.26
CA THR A 152 2.40 -5.97 -12.52
C THR A 152 2.12 -5.07 -13.73
N GLU A 153 1.48 -3.93 -13.50
CA GLU A 153 1.31 -2.84 -14.45
C GLU A 153 1.19 -1.53 -13.67
N LEU A 154 1.82 -0.45 -14.14
CA LEU A 154 1.66 0.88 -13.56
C LEU A 154 1.91 1.95 -14.62
N ASN A 155 0.85 2.63 -15.04
CA ASN A 155 0.90 3.76 -15.95
C ASN A 155 -0.33 4.67 -15.73
N LYS A 156 -0.43 5.78 -16.46
CA LYS A 156 -1.52 6.76 -16.30
C LYS A 156 -2.93 6.22 -16.64
N ASN A 157 -3.02 5.11 -17.36
CA ASN A 157 -4.29 4.53 -17.81
C ASN A 157 -4.72 3.32 -16.98
N LYS A 158 -3.77 2.63 -16.35
CA LYS A 158 -4.02 1.39 -15.61
C LYS A 158 -2.95 1.15 -14.56
N PHE A 159 -3.35 0.62 -13.41
CA PHE A 159 -2.43 -0.09 -12.53
C PHE A 159 -3.02 -1.43 -12.12
N THR A 160 -2.13 -2.41 -11.93
CA THR A 160 -2.51 -3.78 -11.58
C THR A 160 -1.57 -4.30 -10.51
N TYR A 161 -2.12 -4.94 -9.48
CA TYR A 161 -1.32 -5.65 -8.47
C TYR A 161 -1.67 -7.14 -8.42
N LYS A 162 -0.69 -7.93 -7.99
CA LYS A 162 -0.81 -9.38 -7.76
C LYS A 162 -1.03 -9.68 -6.28
N ARG A 163 -1.92 -10.64 -5.98
CA ARG A 163 -2.13 -11.20 -4.63
C ARG A 163 -2.81 -12.57 -4.67
N THR A 164 -2.96 -13.21 -3.52
CA THR A 164 -3.85 -14.36 -3.36
C THR A 164 -5.31 -13.90 -3.33
N GLY A 165 -6.16 -14.60 -4.08
CA GLY A 165 -7.61 -14.45 -4.15
C GLY A 165 -8.29 -15.81 -4.31
N LYS A 166 -9.53 -15.82 -4.80
CA LYS A 166 -10.37 -17.02 -4.91
C LYS A 166 -10.77 -17.32 -6.36
N ASP A 167 -10.84 -18.60 -6.71
CA ASP A 167 -11.49 -19.06 -7.94
C ASP A 167 -12.99 -19.34 -7.72
N GLN A 168 -13.67 -19.84 -8.76
CA GLN A 168 -15.08 -20.24 -8.69
C GLN A 168 -15.37 -21.34 -7.64
N ALA A 169 -14.39 -22.20 -7.36
CA ALA A 169 -14.49 -23.26 -6.36
C ALA A 169 -14.13 -22.79 -4.94
N GLY A 170 -13.78 -21.51 -4.76
CA GLY A 170 -13.34 -20.94 -3.48
C GLY A 170 -11.90 -21.32 -3.09
N LYS A 171 -11.13 -21.90 -4.01
CA LYS A 171 -9.73 -22.25 -3.79
C LYS A 171 -8.85 -21.00 -3.86
N ASP A 172 -7.80 -20.98 -3.05
CA ASP A 172 -6.77 -19.94 -3.12
C ASP A 172 -5.97 -20.04 -4.43
N ILE A 173 -5.97 -18.95 -5.19
CA ILE A 173 -5.23 -18.81 -6.45
C ILE A 173 -4.52 -17.45 -6.50
N THR A 174 -3.51 -17.33 -7.36
CA THR A 174 -2.96 -16.03 -7.75
C THR A 174 -3.98 -15.26 -8.59
N ILE A 175 -4.20 -14.00 -8.25
CA ILE A 175 -5.04 -13.08 -9.02
C ILE A 175 -4.32 -11.76 -9.31
N PHE A 176 -4.83 -11.05 -10.30
CA PHE A 176 -4.40 -9.72 -10.74
C PHE A 176 -5.60 -8.78 -10.67
N VAL A 177 -5.50 -7.73 -9.86
CA VAL A 177 -6.60 -6.75 -9.69
C VAL A 177 -6.29 -5.51 -10.49
N GLU A 178 -7.01 -5.34 -11.59
CA GLU A 178 -6.86 -4.20 -12.50
C GLU A 178 -7.65 -2.99 -12.00
N HIS A 179 -7.05 -1.80 -12.15
CA HIS A 179 -7.67 -0.53 -11.83
C HIS A 179 -7.47 0.45 -12.97
N GLU A 180 -8.50 1.22 -13.28
CA GLU A 180 -8.47 2.27 -14.31
C GLU A 180 -8.92 3.62 -13.70
N PRO A 181 -8.58 4.77 -14.33
CA PRO A 181 -9.06 6.07 -13.91
C PRO A 181 -10.58 6.09 -13.80
N TYR A 182 -11.08 6.48 -12.63
CA TYR A 182 -12.50 6.58 -12.36
C TYR A 182 -13.12 7.72 -13.19
N LYS A 183 -14.19 7.41 -13.92
CA LYS A 183 -14.87 8.33 -14.84
C LYS A 183 -16.24 8.82 -14.33
N GLY A 184 -16.64 8.44 -13.11
CA GLY A 184 -17.91 8.88 -12.54
C GLY A 184 -17.80 10.20 -11.80
N ASP A 185 -18.93 10.66 -11.25
CA ASP A 185 -19.05 12.02 -10.69
C ASP A 185 -18.69 12.13 -9.20
N MET A 186 -18.45 10.99 -8.52
CA MET A 186 -18.14 10.98 -7.09
C MET A 186 -16.80 11.65 -6.78
N LYS A 187 -16.77 12.49 -5.74
CA LYS A 187 -15.58 13.21 -5.27
C LYS A 187 -15.34 12.97 -3.77
N PRO A 188 -15.10 11.70 -3.36
CA PRO A 188 -14.90 11.37 -1.96
C PRO A 188 -13.73 12.15 -1.36
N GLN A 189 -13.91 12.57 -0.12
CA GLN A 189 -12.88 13.22 0.69
C GLN A 189 -12.28 12.20 1.66
N PHE A 190 -11.02 12.41 2.06
CA PHE A 190 -10.43 11.57 3.11
C PHE A 190 -11.21 11.73 4.42
N SER A 191 -11.42 10.63 5.13
CA SER A 191 -12.14 10.60 6.42
C SER A 191 -11.23 10.72 7.65
N PHE A 192 -9.92 10.67 7.44
CA PHE A 192 -8.84 10.92 8.41
C PHE A 192 -7.91 11.98 7.83
#